data_AF-A0AAU5X509-F1
#
_entry.id   AF-A0AAU5X509-F1
#
_cell.length_a   1.000
_cell.length_b   1.000
_cell.length_c   1.000
_cell.angle_alpha   90.00
_cell.angle_beta   90.00
_cell.angle_gamma   90.00
#
_symmetry.space_group_name_H-M   'P 1'
#
loop_
_entity.id
_entity.type
_entity.pdbx_description
1 polymer ?
#
loop_
_entity_poly.entity_id
_entity_poly.type
_entity_poly.pdbx_seq_one_letter_code
_entity_poly.pdbx_strand_id
1 'polypeptide(L)'
;MAFTDDISGWIRATASLHKSTVSDEFARDAGRAAETLVDGSGLRDAPAEVMRMFTRLIEVGYAQALRDVRDGEYDDGIGERPEPGTSPAPAVAPTENLFDGQARGVILQARDVNLRGATITTGSEAAGGRLIAVPAVHAPEPDAPFSYTSRHEDDGRLVIAPHADHLSLLRSGGPLSTDRYARLPWVRSFDWPTLDLTVVNNTREVAHFHEALFTIASSRTDPRPVPVILGSAKGPGLTLENLGWGPMDDCVLRFHLEHPREGTPRTAERTWPLNGDGRPTDRTPMDDALAEAGVNVAMVEKFRYNIGRAMRRALGPFTSGEIAVVGTLEFTQAEPDGSRSRRVHPYRGIIDFSLPPLDVPRPATAARHQVRLRADGDGYTVATQISQSLTPGQTGRFTVALGADRSSVHDLTIDLRYNGAERLDCGAVALELFRPRAE
;
A
#
# COMPACT_ATOMS: atom_id res chain seq x y z
N MET A 1 46.72 -5.81 16.16
CA MET A 1 46.13 -5.16 17.36
C MET A 1 46.49 -3.67 17.30
N ALA A 2 45.88 -2.92 16.37
CA ALA A 2 46.19 -1.50 16.09
C ALA A 2 45.01 -0.74 15.45
N PHE A 3 43.77 -1.21 15.60
CA PHE A 3 42.58 -0.62 14.94
C PHE A 3 41.61 0.05 15.92
N THR A 4 41.71 -0.26 17.21
CA THR A 4 40.84 0.28 18.28
C THR A 4 41.31 1.62 18.83
N ASP A 5 42.61 1.93 18.74
CA ASP A 5 43.16 3.20 19.21
C ASP A 5 42.90 4.36 18.23
N ASP A 6 42.65 4.06 16.95
CA ASP A 6 42.34 5.06 15.94
C ASP A 6 40.92 5.60 16.17
N ILE A 7 39.92 4.73 16.28
CA ILE A 7 38.50 5.13 16.44
C ILE A 7 38.27 6.04 17.65
N SER A 8 38.94 5.76 18.78
CA SER A 8 38.84 6.58 19.99
C SER A 8 39.41 7.99 19.81
N GLY A 9 40.42 8.15 18.96
CA GLY A 9 41.00 9.46 18.59
C GLY A 9 40.05 10.28 17.74
N TRP A 10 39.35 9.65 16.79
CA TRP A 10 38.42 10.33 15.89
C TRP A 10 37.16 10.79 16.62
N ILE A 11 36.60 9.96 17.50
CA ILE A 11 35.46 10.33 18.37
C ILE A 11 35.79 11.57 19.20
N ARG A 12 37.01 11.62 19.78
CA ARG A 12 37.45 12.73 20.62
C ARG A 12 37.68 14.02 19.82
N ALA A 13 38.21 13.89 18.60
CA ALA A 13 38.39 15.01 17.68
C ALA A 13 37.05 15.62 17.23
N THR A 14 36.07 14.78 16.85
CA THR A 14 34.74 15.23 16.42
C THR A 14 33.95 15.87 17.56
N ALA A 15 34.01 15.31 18.77
CA ALA A 15 33.35 15.87 19.95
C ALA A 15 33.95 17.23 20.37
N SER A 16 35.29 17.39 20.28
CA SER A 16 35.96 18.67 20.51
C SER A 16 35.64 19.70 19.44
N LEU A 17 35.52 19.28 18.18
CA LEU A 17 35.12 20.17 17.09
C LEU A 17 33.70 20.71 17.33
N HIS A 18 32.77 19.84 17.75
CA HIS A 18 31.38 20.21 18.01
C HIS A 18 31.22 21.12 19.25
N LYS A 19 31.93 20.83 20.34
CA LYS A 19 31.92 21.66 21.56
C LYS A 19 32.56 23.04 21.39
N SER A 20 33.46 23.22 20.42
CA SER A 20 34.18 24.48 20.20
C SER A 20 33.56 25.40 19.16
N THR A 21 32.54 24.95 18.41
CA THR A 21 32.02 25.70 17.24
C THR A 21 30.55 26.10 17.32
N VAL A 22 29.78 25.66 18.31
CA VAL A 22 28.32 25.84 18.30
C VAL A 22 27.84 26.62 19.53
N SER A 23 27.47 27.89 19.32
CA SER A 23 26.44 28.56 20.11
C SER A 23 25.04 28.16 19.60
N ASP A 24 24.00 28.33 20.41
CA ASP A 24 22.61 27.85 20.19
C ASP A 24 22.00 28.12 18.79
N GLU A 25 22.51 29.12 18.07
CA GLU A 25 22.09 29.45 16.70
C GLU A 25 22.48 28.34 15.68
N PHE A 26 23.63 27.69 15.86
CA PHE A 26 24.17 26.69 14.92
C PHE A 26 23.69 25.25 15.19
N ALA A 27 22.97 25.02 16.30
CA ALA A 27 22.39 23.72 16.62
C ALA A 27 21.27 23.32 15.62
N ARG A 28 20.52 24.30 15.08
CA ARG A 28 19.53 24.05 14.02
C ARG A 28 20.16 23.72 12.67
N ASP A 29 21.30 24.33 12.35
CA ASP A 29 21.99 24.07 11.09
C ASP A 29 22.79 22.76 11.15
N ALA A 30 23.33 22.41 12.32
CA ALA A 30 23.85 21.07 12.59
C ALA A 30 22.75 20.00 12.53
N GLY A 31 21.54 20.29 13.05
CA GLY A 31 20.36 19.43 12.92
C GLY A 31 19.96 19.20 11.46
N ARG A 32 19.90 20.28 10.65
CA ARG A 32 19.65 20.19 9.20
C ARG A 32 20.76 19.45 8.45
N ALA A 33 22.02 19.63 8.83
CA ALA A 33 23.14 18.90 8.25
C ALA A 33 23.08 17.40 8.59
N ALA A 34 22.66 17.05 9.80
CA ALA A 34 22.41 15.67 10.22
C ALA A 34 21.22 15.05 9.47
N GLU A 35 20.12 15.78 9.28
CA GLU A 35 18.99 15.35 8.44
C GLU A 35 19.42 15.12 6.98
N THR A 36 20.24 16.02 6.41
CA THR A 36 20.80 15.89 5.05
C THR A 36 21.77 14.70 4.91
N LEU A 37 22.43 14.32 6.01
CA LEU A 37 23.30 13.15 6.08
C LEU A 37 22.49 11.85 6.18
N VAL A 38 21.38 11.87 6.90
CA VAL A 38 20.46 10.73 7.07
C VAL A 38 19.63 10.49 5.81
N ASP A 39 19.23 11.55 5.09
CA ASP A 39 18.47 11.46 3.85
C ASP A 39 19.34 11.16 2.60
N GLY A 40 20.66 11.33 2.70
CA GLY A 40 21.64 11.04 1.65
C GLY A 40 21.58 11.98 0.43
N SER A 41 20.80 13.05 0.48
CA SER A 41 20.53 13.94 -0.66
C SER A 41 21.75 14.76 -1.09
N GLY A 42 22.70 15.02 -0.19
CA GLY A 42 23.93 15.78 -0.46
C GLY A 42 25.17 14.96 -0.85
N LEU A 43 25.10 13.62 -0.87
CA LEU A 43 26.28 12.74 -0.98
C LEU A 43 26.25 11.79 -2.19
N ARG A 44 25.45 12.09 -3.21
CA ARG A 44 25.26 11.20 -4.38
C ARG A 44 26.56 10.84 -5.12
N ASP A 45 27.55 11.72 -5.08
CA ASP A 45 28.85 11.53 -5.73
C ASP A 45 29.99 11.22 -4.73
N ALA A 46 29.67 10.96 -3.46
CA ALA A 46 30.68 10.66 -2.46
C ALA A 46 31.29 9.26 -2.69
N PRO A 47 32.62 9.09 -2.58
CA PRO A 47 33.26 7.79 -2.66
C PRO A 47 32.65 6.78 -1.68
N ALA A 48 32.59 5.50 -2.06
CA ALA A 48 31.97 4.45 -1.25
C ALA A 48 32.60 4.31 0.15
N GLU A 49 33.86 4.68 0.31
CA GLU A 49 34.57 4.76 1.59
C GLU A 49 33.98 5.81 2.52
N VAL A 50 33.59 6.97 1.99
CA VAL A 50 32.98 8.07 2.75
C VAL A 50 31.57 7.68 3.21
N MET A 51 30.79 7.05 2.34
CA MET A 51 29.47 6.53 2.70
C MET A 51 29.57 5.46 3.81
N ARG A 52 30.55 4.54 3.71
CA ARG A 52 30.80 3.53 4.75
C ARG A 52 31.23 4.13 6.08
N MET A 53 31.98 5.24 6.06
CA MET A 53 32.37 5.97 7.27
C MET A 53 31.14 6.57 7.97
N PHE A 54 30.22 7.18 7.23
CA PHE A 54 29.00 7.74 7.81
C PHE A 54 28.08 6.69 8.42
N THR A 55 27.89 5.55 7.75
CA THR A 55 27.13 4.42 8.31
C THR A 55 27.73 3.96 9.65
N ARG A 56 29.05 3.79 9.73
CA ARG A 56 29.73 3.38 10.97
C ARG A 56 29.58 4.41 12.09
N LEU A 57 29.64 5.70 11.77
CA LEU A 57 29.43 6.77 12.77
C LEU A 57 28.01 6.74 13.34
N ILE A 58 27.00 6.51 12.50
CA ILE A 58 25.60 6.37 12.93
C ILE A 58 25.43 5.13 13.83
N GLU A 59 26.01 3.99 13.44
CA GLU A 59 25.97 2.76 14.23
C GLU A 59 26.61 2.94 15.62
N VAL A 60 27.74 3.63 15.70
CA VAL A 60 28.43 3.91 16.97
C VAL A 60 27.60 4.86 17.84
N GLY A 61 27.02 5.91 17.26
CA GLY A 61 26.14 6.83 17.98
C GLY A 61 24.90 6.12 18.54
N TYR A 62 24.30 5.22 17.76
CA TYR A 62 23.15 4.42 18.20
C TYR A 62 23.51 3.42 19.31
N ALA A 63 24.65 2.75 19.20
CA ALA A 63 25.14 1.83 20.22
C ALA A 63 25.45 2.54 21.54
N GLN A 64 25.96 3.78 21.48
CA GLN A 64 26.18 4.61 22.66
C GLN A 64 24.86 5.05 23.29
N ALA A 65 23.90 5.55 22.51
CA ALA A 65 22.59 5.94 23.03
C ALA A 65 21.85 4.78 23.73
N LEU A 66 21.92 3.57 23.18
CA LEU A 66 21.37 2.37 23.82
C LEU A 66 22.07 2.02 25.13
N ARG A 67 23.38 2.29 25.22
CA ARG A 67 24.17 2.07 26.43
C ARG A 67 23.79 3.07 27.52
N ASP A 68 23.65 4.35 27.16
CA ASP A 68 23.28 5.42 28.10
C ASP A 68 21.85 5.21 28.65
N VAL A 69 20.93 4.73 27.81
CA VAL A 69 19.57 4.30 28.25
C VAL A 69 19.63 3.10 29.20
N ARG A 70 20.46 2.09 28.90
CA ARG A 70 20.59 0.90 29.75
C ARG A 70 21.26 1.21 31.08
N ASP A 71 22.20 2.15 31.08
CA ASP A 71 22.98 2.53 32.25
C ASP A 71 22.26 3.61 33.11
N GLY A 72 21.00 3.95 32.75
CA GLY A 72 20.10 4.76 33.57
C GLY A 72 20.35 6.27 33.51
N GLU A 73 21.13 6.75 32.54
CA GLU A 73 21.57 8.15 32.46
C GLU A 73 20.46 9.14 32.04
N TYR A 74 19.24 8.65 31.81
CA TYR A 74 18.07 9.43 31.40
C TYR A 74 16.98 9.60 32.49
N ASP A 75 17.18 9.09 33.71
CA ASP A 75 16.13 9.08 34.74
C ASP A 75 15.93 10.39 35.52
N ASP A 76 16.79 11.40 35.32
CA ASP A 76 16.71 12.65 36.11
C ASP A 76 15.67 13.68 35.62
N GLY A 77 14.89 13.36 34.57
CA GLY A 77 14.05 14.34 33.86
C GLY A 77 12.53 14.12 33.85
N ILE A 78 12.03 12.94 34.24
CA ILE A 78 10.60 12.61 34.13
C ILE A 78 10.00 12.49 35.54
N GLY A 79 9.67 13.64 36.13
CA GLY A 79 8.98 13.70 37.41
C GLY A 79 7.60 13.03 37.34
N GLU A 80 7.43 11.98 38.15
CA GLU A 80 6.18 11.28 38.38
C GLU A 80 5.09 12.23 38.92
N ARG A 81 3.92 12.20 38.26
CA ARG A 81 2.69 12.82 38.72
C ARG A 81 2.02 11.86 39.72
N PRO A 82 1.57 12.29 40.90
CA PRO A 82 1.02 11.39 41.90
C PRO A 82 -0.32 10.80 41.46
N GLU A 83 -0.49 9.48 41.63
CA GLU A 83 -1.72 8.75 41.34
C GLU A 83 -2.87 9.06 42.31
N PRO A 84 -4.13 9.07 41.85
CA PRO A 84 -5.29 9.05 42.72
C PRO A 84 -5.79 7.63 42.99
N GLY A 85 -5.81 7.26 44.27
CA GLY A 85 -6.89 6.54 44.94
C GLY A 85 -7.36 5.19 44.37
N THR A 86 -6.96 4.11 45.04
CA THR A 86 -7.49 2.75 44.91
C THR A 86 -8.97 2.65 45.33
N SER A 87 -9.79 2.00 44.50
CA SER A 87 -11.13 1.51 44.83
C SER A 87 -11.21 0.00 44.55
N PRO A 88 -11.88 -0.80 45.39
CA PRO A 88 -11.76 -2.26 45.37
C PRO A 88 -12.65 -2.94 44.31
N ALA A 89 -12.16 -4.07 43.79
CA ALA A 89 -12.78 -4.90 42.76
C ALA A 89 -14.05 -5.62 43.22
N PRO A 90 -15.05 -5.85 42.33
CA PRO A 90 -16.19 -6.70 42.61
C PRO A 90 -15.86 -8.19 42.40
N ALA A 91 -16.50 -9.03 43.22
CA ALA A 91 -16.38 -10.48 43.20
C ALA A 91 -17.02 -11.10 41.94
N VAL A 92 -16.33 -12.06 41.33
CA VAL A 92 -16.80 -12.88 40.21
C VAL A 92 -17.52 -14.11 40.76
N ALA A 93 -18.79 -14.30 40.36
CA ALA A 93 -19.57 -15.50 40.66
C ALA A 93 -19.22 -16.65 39.70
N PRO A 94 -19.26 -17.92 40.14
CA PRO A 94 -19.01 -19.07 39.29
C PRO A 94 -20.20 -19.34 38.35
N THR A 95 -19.94 -19.42 37.05
CA THR A 95 -20.89 -19.93 36.05
C THR A 95 -21.02 -21.44 36.16
N GLU A 96 -22.25 -21.90 36.41
CA GLU A 96 -22.66 -23.30 36.36
C GLU A 96 -22.54 -23.87 34.95
N ASN A 97 -21.85 -25.01 34.85
CA ASN A 97 -21.82 -25.83 33.65
C ASN A 97 -23.11 -26.63 33.53
N LEU A 98 -23.96 -26.26 32.56
CA LEU A 98 -25.14 -27.02 32.16
C LEU A 98 -24.92 -27.58 30.76
N PHE A 99 -24.37 -28.80 30.65
CA PHE A 99 -24.43 -29.59 29.41
C PHE A 99 -24.74 -31.04 29.76
N ASP A 100 -26.03 -31.36 29.66
CA ASP A 100 -26.55 -32.71 29.74
C ASP A 100 -26.44 -33.42 28.39
N GLY A 101 -26.19 -34.72 28.45
CA GLY A 101 -25.70 -35.56 27.36
C GLY A 101 -26.76 -35.87 26.30
N GLN A 102 -26.45 -35.53 25.05
CA GLN A 102 -26.87 -36.31 23.89
C GLN A 102 -25.70 -36.45 22.93
N ALA A 103 -25.42 -37.70 22.55
CA ALA A 103 -24.40 -38.07 21.57
C ALA A 103 -24.72 -37.44 20.20
N ARG A 104 -24.17 -36.25 19.96
CA ARG A 104 -24.13 -35.62 18.64
C ARG A 104 -22.78 -35.90 18.01
N GLY A 105 -22.80 -36.27 16.72
CA GLY A 105 -21.62 -36.49 15.91
C GLY A 105 -20.61 -35.36 16.14
N VAL A 106 -19.42 -35.76 16.56
CA VAL A 106 -18.35 -34.86 16.94
C VAL A 106 -17.64 -34.43 15.65
N ILE A 107 -17.84 -33.18 15.25
CA ILE A 107 -17.29 -32.62 14.01
C ILE A 107 -16.35 -31.48 14.40
N LEU A 108 -15.14 -31.47 13.85
CA LEU A 108 -14.34 -30.25 13.79
C LEU A 108 -15.12 -29.20 13.00
N GLN A 109 -15.20 -27.99 13.52
CA GLN A 109 -15.92 -26.90 12.86
C GLN A 109 -14.95 -25.75 12.62
N ALA A 110 -14.81 -25.36 11.35
CA ALA A 110 -14.32 -24.03 11.02
C ALA A 110 -15.42 -23.04 11.45
N ARG A 111 -15.09 -22.14 12.37
CA ARG A 111 -16.08 -21.19 12.89
C ARG A 111 -16.14 -19.93 12.06
N ASP A 112 -14.98 -19.39 11.70
CA ASP A 112 -14.85 -18.13 11.00
C ASP A 112 -13.65 -18.15 10.05
N VAL A 113 -13.83 -17.61 8.85
CA VAL A 113 -12.75 -17.19 7.95
C VAL A 113 -12.81 -15.68 7.83
N ASN A 114 -11.83 -14.99 8.40
CA ASN A 114 -11.75 -13.52 8.42
C ASN A 114 -10.56 -13.00 7.61
N LEU A 115 -10.56 -11.71 7.29
CA LEU A 115 -9.39 -11.02 6.72
C LEU A 115 -8.64 -10.26 7.82
N ARG A 116 -7.30 -10.41 7.86
CA ARG A 116 -6.41 -9.64 8.73
C ARG A 116 -5.72 -8.53 7.93
N GLY A 117 -5.76 -7.29 8.42
CA GLY A 117 -5.11 -6.13 7.78
C GLY A 117 -6.03 -5.20 6.98
N ALA A 118 -7.36 -5.37 7.08
CA ALA A 118 -8.33 -4.49 6.44
C ALA A 118 -9.28 -3.85 7.45
N THR A 119 -9.64 -2.59 7.24
CA THR A 119 -10.81 -1.98 7.87
C THR A 119 -12.06 -2.60 7.27
N ILE A 120 -12.68 -3.55 7.98
CA ILE A 120 -13.90 -4.21 7.53
C ILE A 120 -15.08 -3.26 7.80
N THR A 121 -15.71 -2.74 6.75
CA THR A 121 -17.02 -2.06 6.85
C THR A 121 -18.11 -3.10 6.58
N THR A 122 -18.83 -3.54 7.60
CA THR A 122 -19.95 -4.49 7.43
C THR A 122 -21.24 -3.75 7.10
N GLY A 123 -21.95 -4.21 6.06
CA GLY A 123 -23.33 -3.83 5.77
C GLY A 123 -24.31 -4.93 6.19
N SER A 124 -25.08 -4.67 7.24
CA SER A 124 -26.38 -5.23 7.72
C SER A 124 -26.88 -6.60 7.17
N GLU A 125 -26.99 -7.63 8.02
CA GLU A 125 -28.18 -8.18 8.74
C GLU A 125 -28.91 -9.34 8.03
N ALA A 126 -28.59 -10.57 8.43
CA ALA A 126 -29.50 -11.72 8.44
C ALA A 126 -29.16 -12.63 9.62
N ALA A 127 -30.18 -13.11 10.33
CA ALA A 127 -30.07 -13.80 11.61
C ALA A 127 -29.82 -15.32 11.44
N GLY A 128 -28.71 -15.81 12.00
CA GLY A 128 -28.45 -17.24 12.22
C GLY A 128 -26.98 -17.61 12.17
N GLY A 129 -26.31 -17.70 13.32
CA GLY A 129 -24.88 -18.06 13.44
C GLY A 129 -23.95 -16.87 13.24
N ARG A 130 -23.56 -16.20 14.34
CA ARG A 130 -22.93 -14.89 14.32
C ARG A 130 -21.40 -14.99 14.25
N LEU A 131 -20.83 -14.67 13.09
CA LEU A 131 -19.42 -14.32 12.90
C LEU A 131 -19.06 -13.09 13.76
N ILE A 132 -17.96 -13.14 14.51
CA ILE A 132 -17.37 -11.97 15.18
C ILE A 132 -15.98 -11.73 14.59
N ALA A 133 -15.90 -10.87 13.58
CA ALA A 133 -14.62 -10.36 13.09
C ALA A 133 -14.09 -9.32 14.08
N VAL A 134 -12.89 -9.56 14.63
CA VAL A 134 -12.15 -8.58 15.44
C VAL A 134 -11.18 -7.84 14.52
N PRO A 135 -11.34 -6.52 14.29
CA PRO A 135 -10.43 -5.79 13.41
C PRO A 135 -9.02 -5.76 13.99
N ALA A 136 -8.03 -6.08 13.17
CA ALA A 136 -6.64 -5.82 13.48
C ALA A 136 -6.38 -4.33 13.27
N VAL A 137 -6.06 -3.61 14.35
CA VAL A 137 -5.74 -2.18 14.29
C VAL A 137 -4.30 -2.03 13.80
N HIS A 138 -4.14 -1.68 12.53
CA HIS A 138 -2.98 -0.94 12.05
C HIS A 138 -3.44 0.49 11.78
N ALA A 139 -2.76 1.48 12.36
CA ALA A 139 -3.03 2.88 12.10
C ALA A 139 -2.66 3.16 10.64
N PRO A 140 -3.60 3.54 9.76
CA PRO A 140 -3.28 3.79 8.36
C PRO A 140 -2.50 5.10 8.22
N GLU A 141 -1.41 5.06 7.45
CA GLU A 141 -0.77 6.25 6.91
C GLU A 141 -1.73 6.99 5.96
N PRO A 142 -1.59 8.33 5.79
CA PRO A 142 -2.55 9.17 5.06
C PRO A 142 -2.59 8.97 3.53
N ASP A 143 -1.84 8.03 2.96
CA ASP A 143 -1.94 7.63 1.57
C ASP A 143 -3.02 6.54 1.43
N ALA A 144 -4.09 6.82 0.67
CA ALA A 144 -5.30 6.01 0.55
C ALA A 144 -5.04 4.48 0.63
N PRO A 145 -5.32 3.83 1.78
CA PRO A 145 -4.87 2.49 2.05
C PRO A 145 -5.58 1.54 1.11
N PHE A 146 -4.80 0.82 0.31
CA PHE A 146 -5.30 -0.33 -0.39
C PHE A 146 -5.64 -1.41 0.64
N SER A 147 -6.85 -1.96 0.57
CA SER A 147 -7.32 -2.98 1.50
C SER A 147 -8.15 -4.04 0.76
N TYR A 148 -8.62 -5.04 1.49
CA TYR A 148 -9.58 -6.02 0.98
C TYR A 148 -10.83 -6.00 1.85
N THR A 149 -11.98 -6.12 1.20
CA THR A 149 -13.26 -6.32 1.90
C THR A 149 -13.66 -7.78 1.79
N SER A 150 -14.36 -8.28 2.80
CA SER A 150 -14.97 -9.61 2.77
C SER A 150 -16.45 -9.56 3.13
N ARG A 151 -17.22 -10.48 2.55
CA ARG A 151 -18.63 -10.73 2.87
C ARG A 151 -18.98 -12.19 2.59
N HIS A 152 -19.98 -12.72 3.26
CA HIS A 152 -20.56 -14.02 2.90
C HIS A 152 -21.78 -13.80 1.99
N GLU A 153 -21.94 -14.64 0.98
CA GLU A 153 -23.15 -14.72 0.17
C GLU A 153 -24.18 -15.68 0.81
N ASP A 154 -25.42 -15.66 0.30
CA ASP A 154 -26.54 -16.46 0.84
C ASP A 154 -26.29 -17.99 0.76
N ASP A 155 -25.42 -18.42 -0.15
CA ASP A 155 -24.98 -19.82 -0.30
C ASP A 155 -23.84 -20.21 0.67
N GLY A 156 -23.41 -19.28 1.53
CA GLY A 156 -22.31 -19.46 2.48
C GLY A 156 -20.92 -19.22 1.89
N ARG A 157 -20.80 -18.87 0.60
CA ARG A 157 -19.50 -18.58 -0.03
C ARG A 157 -18.90 -17.29 0.53
N LEU A 158 -17.61 -17.32 0.89
CA LEU A 158 -16.86 -16.13 1.27
C LEU A 158 -16.39 -15.39 0.03
N VAL A 159 -16.79 -14.13 -0.13
CA VAL A 159 -16.31 -13.24 -1.20
C VAL A 159 -15.28 -12.29 -0.62
N ILE A 160 -14.09 -12.26 -1.22
CA ILE A 160 -12.99 -11.35 -0.89
C ILE A 160 -12.68 -10.50 -2.12
N ALA A 161 -12.72 -9.18 -1.98
CA ALA A 161 -12.48 -8.26 -3.09
C ALA A 161 -11.59 -7.08 -2.71
N PRO A 162 -10.73 -6.58 -3.63
CA PRO A 162 -9.89 -5.43 -3.38
C PRO A 162 -10.76 -4.18 -3.18
N HIS A 163 -10.37 -3.35 -2.22
CA HIS A 163 -11.03 -2.10 -1.88
C HIS A 163 -10.00 -0.97 -1.85
N ALA A 164 -10.22 -0.02 -2.75
CA ALA A 164 -9.55 1.28 -2.76
C ALA A 164 -10.49 2.29 -3.41
N ASP A 165 -10.55 3.51 -2.89
CA ASP A 165 -11.43 4.56 -3.42
C ASP A 165 -11.25 4.78 -4.92
N HIS A 166 -10.02 4.71 -5.41
CA HIS A 166 -9.71 4.84 -6.84
C HIS A 166 -10.33 3.72 -7.67
N LEU A 167 -10.29 2.47 -7.21
CA LEU A 167 -10.92 1.35 -7.91
C LEU A 167 -12.44 1.48 -7.93
N SER A 168 -13.04 1.96 -6.83
CA SER A 168 -14.48 2.23 -6.74
C SER A 168 -14.90 3.36 -7.69
N LEU A 169 -14.12 4.44 -7.79
CA LEU A 169 -14.36 5.52 -8.74
C LEU A 169 -14.23 5.03 -10.18
N LEU A 170 -13.19 4.27 -10.49
CA LEU A 170 -12.99 3.69 -11.82
C LEU A 170 -14.16 2.78 -12.23
N ARG A 171 -14.64 1.92 -11.33
CA ARG A 171 -15.77 1.03 -11.62
C ARG A 171 -17.08 1.80 -11.85
N SER A 172 -17.29 2.90 -11.14
CA SER A 172 -18.51 3.71 -11.21
C SER A 172 -18.50 4.78 -12.32
N GLY A 173 -17.42 4.92 -13.10
CA GLY A 173 -17.30 6.01 -14.08
C GLY A 173 -16.96 7.36 -13.46
N GLY A 174 -16.51 7.36 -12.20
CA GLY A 174 -16.16 8.55 -11.43
C GLY A 174 -14.92 9.28 -11.97
N PRO A 175 -14.67 10.51 -11.46
CA PRO A 175 -13.55 11.33 -11.90
C PRO A 175 -12.20 10.72 -11.53
N LEU A 176 -11.24 10.86 -12.43
CA LEU A 176 -9.82 10.55 -12.21
C LEU A 176 -9.06 11.84 -11.91
N SER A 177 -8.21 11.83 -10.89
CA SER A 177 -7.49 13.02 -10.45
C SER A 177 -6.06 12.73 -9.99
N THR A 178 -5.15 13.69 -10.23
CA THR A 178 -3.72 13.59 -9.86
C THR A 178 -3.42 13.97 -8.42
N ASP A 179 -4.31 14.74 -7.77
CA ASP A 179 -4.16 15.19 -6.39
C ASP A 179 -4.00 14.02 -5.40
N ARG A 180 -4.48 12.84 -5.78
CA ARG A 180 -4.38 11.62 -4.97
C ARG A 180 -3.00 10.97 -5.00
N TYR A 181 -2.21 11.19 -6.06
CA TYR A 181 -1.04 10.35 -6.35
C TYR A 181 0.15 11.15 -6.89
N ALA A 182 1.02 11.59 -5.97
CA ALA A 182 2.34 12.09 -6.34
C ALA A 182 3.28 10.97 -6.86
N ARG A 183 2.93 9.70 -6.58
CA ARG A 183 3.68 8.49 -6.92
C ARG A 183 2.72 7.39 -7.34
N LEU A 184 3.23 6.35 -8.00
CA LEU A 184 2.42 5.16 -8.33
C LEU A 184 1.80 4.57 -7.05
N PRO A 185 0.46 4.56 -6.92
CA PRO A 185 -0.19 4.00 -5.76
C PRO A 185 0.05 2.51 -5.67
N TRP A 186 0.12 2.02 -4.44
CA TRP A 186 0.12 0.59 -4.11
C TRP A 186 1.36 -0.20 -4.57
N VAL A 187 2.25 0.40 -5.37
CA VAL A 187 3.55 -0.22 -5.71
C VAL A 187 4.41 -0.40 -4.46
N ARG A 188 4.16 0.39 -3.40
CA ARG A 188 4.89 0.29 -2.12
C ARG A 188 4.10 -0.23 -0.93
N SER A 189 2.82 0.04 -0.90
CA SER A 189 1.96 -0.16 0.28
C SER A 189 0.84 -1.15 0.01
N PHE A 190 1.10 -2.12 -0.87
CA PHE A 190 0.15 -3.19 -1.14
C PHE A 190 0.47 -4.40 -0.28
N ASP A 191 -0.54 -4.88 0.43
CA ASP A 191 -0.51 -6.17 1.11
C ASP A 191 -1.43 -7.17 0.41
N TRP A 192 -1.01 -8.42 0.42
CA TRP A 192 -1.85 -9.53 -0.03
C TRP A 192 -2.97 -9.81 0.98
N PRO A 193 -4.16 -10.26 0.55
CA PRO A 193 -5.19 -10.66 1.50
C PRO A 193 -4.68 -11.82 2.34
N THR A 194 -4.83 -11.68 3.66
CA THR A 194 -4.47 -12.71 4.62
C THR A 194 -5.75 -13.33 5.17
N LEU A 195 -5.95 -14.61 4.87
CA LEU A 195 -7.01 -15.41 5.46
C LEU A 195 -6.66 -15.74 6.90
N ASP A 196 -7.61 -15.54 7.80
CA ASP A 196 -7.53 -15.85 9.23
C ASP A 196 -8.58 -16.92 9.56
N LEU A 197 -8.14 -18.16 9.61
CA LEU A 197 -8.96 -19.35 9.81
C LEU A 197 -9.03 -19.65 11.31
N THR A 198 -10.22 -19.56 11.90
CA THR A 198 -10.46 -19.91 13.31
C THR A 198 -11.08 -21.30 13.41
N VAL A 199 -10.38 -22.21 14.09
CA VAL A 199 -10.75 -23.63 14.19
C VAL A 199 -10.95 -24.00 15.64
N VAL A 200 -12.03 -24.73 15.95
CA VAL A 200 -12.27 -25.29 17.28
C VAL A 200 -12.21 -26.81 17.22
N ASN A 201 -11.34 -27.39 18.05
CA ASN A 201 -11.26 -28.84 18.18
C ASN A 201 -12.37 -29.36 19.11
N ASN A 202 -13.52 -29.72 18.57
CA ASN A 202 -14.60 -30.35 19.34
C ASN A 202 -14.39 -31.86 19.54
N THR A 203 -13.31 -32.44 19.01
CA THR A 203 -13.02 -33.87 19.15
C THR A 203 -12.52 -34.23 20.54
N ARG A 204 -12.50 -35.54 20.85
CA ARG A 204 -11.90 -36.07 22.08
C ARG A 204 -10.40 -36.36 21.95
N GLU A 205 -9.85 -36.15 20.75
CA GLU A 205 -8.47 -36.42 20.42
C GLU A 205 -7.72 -35.11 20.14
N VAL A 206 -6.39 -35.14 20.20
CA VAL A 206 -5.58 -34.00 19.77
C VAL A 206 -5.65 -33.93 18.25
N ALA A 207 -5.94 -32.75 17.70
CA ALA A 207 -5.95 -32.50 16.26
C ALA A 207 -4.64 -31.84 15.84
N HIS A 208 -3.83 -32.55 15.05
CA HIS A 208 -2.54 -32.09 14.53
C HIS A 208 -2.68 -31.61 13.09
N PHE A 209 -2.90 -30.31 12.91
CA PHE A 209 -2.98 -29.67 11.60
C PHE A 209 -1.58 -29.48 11.01
N HIS A 210 -1.39 -29.94 9.78
CA HIS A 210 -0.07 -29.97 9.13
C HIS A 210 -0.07 -29.40 7.70
N GLU A 211 -1.23 -29.27 7.04
CA GLU A 211 -1.30 -28.76 5.68
C GLU A 211 -2.61 -27.98 5.46
N ALA A 212 -2.52 -26.83 4.79
CA ALA A 212 -3.67 -26.13 4.23
C ALA A 212 -3.66 -26.31 2.71
N LEU A 213 -4.76 -26.82 2.17
CA LEU A 213 -4.93 -27.18 0.77
C LEU A 213 -5.93 -26.21 0.13
N PHE A 214 -5.50 -25.53 -0.92
CA PHE A 214 -6.30 -24.64 -1.72
C PHE A 214 -6.62 -25.34 -3.03
N THR A 215 -7.88 -25.71 -3.25
CA THR A 215 -8.34 -26.33 -4.50
C THR A 215 -9.01 -25.26 -5.34
N ILE A 216 -8.38 -24.88 -6.45
CA ILE A 216 -8.85 -23.83 -7.34
C ILE A 216 -9.69 -24.49 -8.41
N ALA A 217 -11.00 -24.22 -8.37
CA ALA A 217 -11.93 -24.66 -9.40
C ALA A 217 -11.63 -23.89 -10.70
N SER A 218 -11.53 -22.57 -10.61
CA SER A 218 -11.11 -21.71 -11.72
C SER A 218 -10.29 -20.51 -11.28
N SER A 219 -9.36 -20.10 -12.13
CA SER A 219 -8.57 -18.87 -11.99
C SER A 219 -8.51 -18.17 -13.33
N ARG A 220 -8.85 -16.88 -13.36
CA ARG A 220 -8.82 -16.06 -14.58
C ARG A 220 -8.13 -14.74 -14.31
N THR A 221 -7.25 -14.34 -15.23
CA THR A 221 -6.62 -13.01 -15.14
C THR A 221 -7.70 -11.94 -15.27
N ASP A 222 -7.65 -10.91 -14.42
CA ASP A 222 -8.52 -9.75 -14.53
C ASP A 222 -8.03 -8.86 -15.69
N PRO A 223 -8.77 -8.77 -16.81
CA PRO A 223 -8.30 -8.04 -17.98
C PRO A 223 -8.55 -6.54 -17.85
N ARG A 224 -9.14 -6.05 -16.76
CA ARG A 224 -9.49 -4.64 -16.64
C ARG A 224 -8.22 -3.78 -16.50
N PRO A 225 -8.06 -2.71 -17.30
CA PRO A 225 -7.02 -1.71 -17.07
C PRO A 225 -7.32 -0.92 -15.78
N VAL A 226 -6.30 -0.33 -15.19
CA VAL A 226 -6.42 0.57 -14.04
C VAL A 226 -5.63 1.83 -14.35
N PRO A 227 -6.23 2.81 -15.06
CA PRO A 227 -5.58 4.08 -15.32
C PRO A 227 -5.28 4.80 -14.01
N VAL A 228 -4.02 5.16 -13.82
CA VAL A 228 -3.56 6.04 -12.76
C VAL A 228 -2.83 7.20 -13.41
N ILE A 229 -3.21 8.40 -12.97
CA ILE A 229 -2.56 9.61 -13.44
C ILE A 229 -1.56 10.03 -12.37
N LEU A 230 -0.31 10.16 -12.78
CA LEU A 230 0.74 10.70 -11.95
C LEU A 230 0.84 12.20 -12.18
N GLY A 231 0.97 12.94 -11.09
CA GLY A 231 1.34 14.35 -11.15
C GLY A 231 2.71 14.57 -11.83
N SER A 232 3.13 15.83 -11.92
CA SER A 232 4.32 16.32 -12.64
C SER A 232 5.69 15.84 -12.12
N ALA A 233 5.75 14.78 -11.32
CA ALA A 233 6.99 14.26 -10.73
C ALA A 233 8.10 14.00 -11.78
N LYS A 234 7.75 13.74 -13.05
CA LYS A 234 8.70 13.53 -14.16
C LYS A 234 8.78 14.67 -15.19
N GLY A 235 8.02 15.76 -15.04
CA GLY A 235 8.20 17.00 -15.82
C GLY A 235 6.90 17.72 -16.19
N PRO A 236 6.95 18.65 -17.17
CA PRO A 236 5.76 19.31 -17.76
C PRO A 236 4.69 18.36 -18.31
N GLY A 237 4.96 17.05 -18.33
CA GLY A 237 4.09 16.06 -18.94
C GLY A 237 3.07 15.51 -17.96
N LEU A 238 1.85 15.35 -18.46
CA LEU A 238 0.91 14.42 -17.88
C LEU A 238 1.41 12.99 -18.08
N THR A 239 1.52 12.21 -17.02
CA THR A 239 1.83 10.78 -17.13
C THR A 239 0.61 9.97 -16.73
N LEU A 240 0.04 9.26 -17.69
CA LEU A 240 -0.97 8.23 -17.43
C LEU A 240 -0.28 6.87 -17.50
N GLU A 241 -0.41 6.08 -16.43
CA GLU A 241 0.09 4.70 -16.36
C GLU A 241 -1.09 3.75 -16.19
N ASN A 242 -1.03 2.61 -16.86
CA ASN A 242 -1.99 1.53 -16.65
C ASN A 242 -1.45 0.53 -15.61
N LEU A 243 -2.01 0.55 -14.40
CA LEU A 243 -1.68 -0.42 -13.35
C LEU A 243 -2.45 -1.75 -13.48
N GLY A 244 -3.40 -1.85 -14.42
CA GLY A 244 -4.18 -3.07 -14.68
C GLY A 244 -3.46 -4.03 -15.62
N TRP A 245 -4.10 -5.16 -15.93
CA TRP A 245 -3.47 -6.22 -16.73
C TRP A 245 -3.98 -6.34 -18.17
N GLY A 246 -5.08 -5.70 -18.55
CA GLY A 246 -5.43 -5.54 -19.96
C GLY A 246 -5.11 -4.15 -20.50
N PRO A 247 -5.13 -4.00 -21.85
CA PRO A 247 -4.85 -2.73 -22.50
C PRO A 247 -6.01 -1.74 -22.36
N MET A 248 -5.70 -0.45 -22.48
CA MET A 248 -6.66 0.62 -22.76
C MET A 248 -6.70 0.83 -24.28
N ASP A 249 -7.55 0.08 -24.97
CA ASP A 249 -7.69 0.20 -26.43
C ASP A 249 -8.38 1.52 -26.78
N ASP A 250 -8.07 2.09 -27.95
CA ASP A 250 -8.65 3.36 -28.42
C ASP A 250 -8.57 4.49 -27.37
N CYS A 251 -7.50 4.50 -26.57
CA CYS A 251 -7.36 5.42 -25.45
C CYS A 251 -7.13 6.85 -25.93
N VAL A 252 -8.00 7.76 -25.51
CA VAL A 252 -8.01 9.16 -25.91
C VAL A 252 -8.25 10.05 -24.70
N LEU A 253 -7.38 11.02 -24.50
CA LEU A 253 -7.60 12.12 -23.57
C LEU A 253 -8.10 13.35 -24.32
N ARG A 254 -9.32 13.78 -24.04
CA ARG A 254 -9.82 15.10 -24.44
C ARG A 254 -9.60 16.07 -23.30
N PHE A 255 -8.97 17.21 -23.54
CA PHE A 255 -8.64 18.13 -22.46
C PHE A 255 -8.53 19.60 -22.90
N HIS A 256 -8.61 20.49 -21.94
CA HIS A 256 -8.17 21.88 -22.04
C HIS A 256 -7.35 22.24 -20.80
N LEU A 257 -6.64 23.36 -20.87
CA LEU A 257 -5.89 23.91 -19.74
C LEU A 257 -6.70 25.01 -19.06
N GLU A 258 -6.68 25.06 -17.74
CA GLU A 258 -7.28 26.13 -16.95
C GLU A 258 -6.37 26.53 -15.79
N HIS A 259 -6.60 27.71 -15.23
CA HIS A 259 -5.96 28.08 -13.97
C HIS A 259 -6.67 27.33 -12.83
N PRO A 260 -5.95 26.59 -11.95
CA PRO A 260 -6.58 25.70 -10.96
C PRO A 260 -7.62 26.35 -10.05
N ARG A 261 -7.49 27.67 -9.81
CA ARG A 261 -8.36 28.47 -8.94
C ARG A 261 -9.47 29.24 -9.65
N GLU A 262 -9.36 29.43 -10.97
CA GLU A 262 -10.33 30.24 -11.72
C GLU A 262 -11.35 29.38 -12.45
N GLY A 263 -11.02 28.11 -12.75
CA GLY A 263 -11.92 27.15 -13.40
C GLY A 263 -12.40 27.56 -14.79
N THR A 264 -11.80 28.59 -15.38
CA THR A 264 -12.15 29.08 -16.71
C THR A 264 -11.13 28.53 -17.72
N PRO A 265 -11.57 27.84 -18.79
CA PRO A 265 -10.69 27.35 -19.82
C PRO A 265 -9.84 28.46 -20.42
N ARG A 266 -8.54 28.21 -20.52
CA ARG A 266 -7.55 29.09 -21.14
C ARG A 266 -7.18 28.67 -22.56
N THR A 267 -7.55 27.45 -22.95
CA THR A 267 -7.28 26.89 -24.28
C THR A 267 -8.55 26.30 -24.89
N ALA A 268 -8.54 26.11 -26.20
CA ALA A 268 -9.47 25.22 -26.87
C ALA A 268 -9.33 23.77 -26.35
N GLU A 269 -10.39 22.97 -26.52
CA GLU A 269 -10.32 21.53 -26.30
C GLU A 269 -9.39 20.88 -27.33
N ARG A 270 -8.53 19.98 -26.84
CA ARG A 270 -7.58 19.19 -27.61
C ARG A 270 -7.87 17.71 -27.40
N THR A 271 -7.57 16.92 -28.41
CA THR A 271 -7.65 15.46 -28.36
C THR A 271 -6.25 14.88 -28.43
N TRP A 272 -5.91 13.99 -27.50
CA TRP A 272 -4.60 13.37 -27.39
C TRP A 272 -4.73 11.84 -27.40
N PRO A 273 -4.38 11.17 -28.51
CA PRO A 273 -4.36 9.71 -28.54
C PRO A 273 -3.23 9.16 -27.67
N LEU A 274 -3.54 8.11 -26.91
CA LEU A 274 -2.63 7.41 -26.02
C LEU A 274 -2.52 5.95 -26.47
N ASN A 275 -1.38 5.30 -26.19
CA ASN A 275 -1.21 3.88 -26.49
C ASN A 275 -1.95 2.99 -25.46
N GLY A 276 -1.89 1.66 -25.65
CA GLY A 276 -2.58 0.69 -24.78
C GLY A 276 -2.15 0.70 -23.31
N ASP A 277 -1.01 1.31 -22.98
CA ASP A 277 -0.53 1.50 -21.60
C ASP A 277 -0.84 2.90 -21.05
N GLY A 278 -1.53 3.73 -21.83
CA GLY A 278 -1.86 5.11 -21.48
C GLY A 278 -0.75 6.11 -21.75
N ARG A 279 0.37 5.68 -22.32
CA ARG A 279 1.49 6.58 -22.60
C ARG A 279 1.21 7.37 -23.89
N PRO A 280 1.50 8.67 -23.92
CA PRO A 280 1.32 9.48 -25.12
C PRO A 280 2.28 9.02 -26.21
N THR A 281 1.79 8.94 -27.45
CA THR A 281 2.61 8.58 -28.63
C THR A 281 3.42 9.78 -29.14
N ASP A 282 2.92 10.99 -28.92
CA ASP A 282 3.56 12.26 -29.20
C ASP A 282 3.30 13.25 -28.05
N ARG A 283 4.11 14.29 -27.91
CA ARG A 283 3.90 15.34 -26.89
C ARG A 283 3.25 16.60 -27.45
N THR A 284 3.15 16.70 -28.77
CA THR A 284 2.67 17.87 -29.49
C THR A 284 1.33 18.40 -28.99
N PRO A 285 0.30 17.58 -28.71
CA PRO A 285 -0.99 18.11 -28.23
C PRO A 285 -0.89 18.89 -26.92
N MET A 286 -0.05 18.46 -25.97
CA MET A 286 0.17 19.16 -24.70
C MET A 286 1.06 20.39 -24.87
N ASP A 287 2.15 20.27 -25.64
CA ASP A 287 3.06 21.38 -25.87
C ASP A 287 2.35 22.54 -26.61
N ASP A 288 1.49 22.23 -27.58
CA ASP A 288 0.64 23.20 -28.29
C ASP A 288 -0.37 23.86 -27.36
N ALA A 289 -1.02 23.08 -26.48
CA ALA A 289 -1.96 23.62 -25.50
C ALA A 289 -1.25 24.56 -24.51
N LEU A 290 -0.05 24.19 -24.02
CA LEU A 290 0.76 25.03 -23.15
C LEU A 290 1.15 26.34 -23.84
N ALA A 291 1.63 26.27 -25.09
CA ALA A 291 1.95 27.45 -25.88
C ALA A 291 0.73 28.37 -26.12
N GLU A 292 -0.43 27.80 -26.46
CA GLU A 292 -1.70 28.53 -26.62
C GLU A 292 -2.10 29.25 -25.32
N ALA A 293 -1.88 28.60 -24.17
CA ALA A 293 -2.14 29.16 -22.86
C ALA A 293 -1.09 30.22 -22.43
N GLY A 294 -0.12 30.54 -23.28
CA GLY A 294 0.92 31.54 -23.01
C GLY A 294 2.15 31.02 -22.26
N VAL A 295 2.33 29.70 -22.17
CA VAL A 295 3.52 29.07 -21.57
C VAL A 295 4.63 28.93 -22.61
N ASN A 296 5.82 29.44 -22.29
CA ASN A 296 7.03 29.22 -23.05
C ASN A 296 7.66 27.86 -22.68
N VAL A 297 7.20 26.79 -23.34
CA VAL A 297 7.59 25.39 -23.06
C VAL A 297 9.12 25.21 -23.10
N ALA A 298 9.80 25.75 -24.12
CA ALA A 298 11.25 25.66 -24.24
C ALA A 298 11.99 26.30 -23.04
N MET A 299 11.47 27.43 -22.54
CA MET A 299 12.03 28.10 -21.38
C MET A 299 11.74 27.33 -20.07
N VAL A 300 10.55 26.74 -19.93
CA VAL A 300 10.20 25.88 -18.79
C VAL A 300 11.13 24.67 -18.72
N GLU A 301 11.39 23.99 -19.84
CA GLU A 301 12.31 22.85 -19.88
C GLU A 301 13.75 23.28 -19.54
N LYS A 302 14.20 24.42 -20.05
CA LYS A 302 15.52 24.97 -19.76
C LYS A 302 15.71 25.33 -18.27
N PHE A 303 14.67 25.83 -17.61
CA PHE A 303 14.75 26.31 -16.22
C PHE A 303 14.08 25.37 -15.22
N ARG A 304 13.85 24.12 -15.58
CA ARG A 304 13.12 23.15 -14.73
C ARG A 304 13.66 23.02 -13.30
N TYR A 305 14.96 23.28 -13.08
CA TYR A 305 15.61 23.24 -11.76
C TYR A 305 15.80 24.61 -11.10
N ASN A 306 15.23 25.68 -11.66
CA ASN A 306 15.41 27.05 -11.20
C ASN A 306 14.06 27.77 -11.09
N ILE A 307 13.46 27.74 -9.89
CA ILE A 307 12.11 28.29 -9.58
C ILE A 307 12.13 29.84 -9.48
N GLY A 308 13.04 30.48 -10.21
CA GLY A 308 13.26 31.93 -10.15
C GLY A 308 12.29 32.75 -10.99
N ARG A 309 12.61 34.04 -11.12
CA ARG A 309 11.88 35.01 -11.96
C ARG A 309 11.77 34.56 -13.43
N ALA A 310 12.74 33.79 -13.92
CA ALA A 310 12.74 33.25 -15.28
C ALA A 310 11.61 32.22 -15.48
N MET A 311 11.44 31.28 -14.55
CA MET A 311 10.34 30.28 -14.60
C MET A 311 8.97 30.97 -14.57
N ARG A 312 8.76 31.94 -13.67
CA ARG A 312 7.49 32.69 -13.63
C ARG A 312 7.16 33.42 -14.93
N ARG A 313 8.17 33.95 -15.62
CA ARG A 313 7.96 34.55 -16.96
C ARG A 313 7.65 33.49 -18.01
N ALA A 314 8.28 32.32 -17.92
CA ALA A 314 8.04 31.21 -18.82
C ALA A 314 6.62 30.64 -18.68
N LEU A 315 6.05 30.66 -17.49
CA LEU A 315 4.70 30.14 -17.22
C LEU A 315 3.57 31.08 -17.66
N GLY A 316 3.88 32.30 -18.11
CA GLY A 316 2.90 33.27 -18.57
C GLY A 316 1.80 33.53 -17.51
N PRO A 317 0.52 33.24 -17.79
CA PRO A 317 -0.57 33.49 -16.85
C PRO A 317 -0.56 32.56 -15.62
N PHE A 318 0.14 31.42 -15.66
CA PHE A 318 0.19 30.44 -14.57
C PHE A 318 1.28 30.76 -13.55
N THR A 319 1.20 31.96 -12.95
CA THR A 319 2.26 32.48 -12.07
C THR A 319 2.45 31.68 -10.78
N SER A 320 1.49 30.85 -10.37
CA SER A 320 1.60 29.91 -9.25
C SER A 320 2.54 28.73 -9.53
N GLY A 321 2.84 28.44 -10.79
CA GLY A 321 3.51 27.19 -11.17
C GLY A 321 2.56 26.01 -11.33
N GLU A 322 1.26 26.20 -11.21
CA GLU A 322 0.27 25.13 -11.33
C GLU A 322 -0.62 25.36 -12.56
N ILE A 323 -0.84 24.29 -13.33
CA ILE A 323 -1.76 24.27 -14.47
C ILE A 323 -2.72 23.11 -14.27
N ALA A 324 -4.03 23.37 -14.30
CA ALA A 324 -5.01 22.30 -14.28
C ALA A 324 -5.29 21.84 -15.71
N VAL A 325 -5.21 20.53 -15.92
CA VAL A 325 -5.59 19.85 -17.16
C VAL A 325 -6.95 19.22 -16.89
N VAL A 326 -7.98 19.61 -17.62
CA VAL A 326 -9.37 19.20 -17.35
C VAL A 326 -10.01 18.64 -18.62
N GLY A 327 -10.76 17.54 -18.48
CA GLY A 327 -11.52 16.98 -19.61
C GLY A 327 -12.00 15.57 -19.36
N THR A 328 -11.82 14.67 -20.33
CA THR A 328 -12.28 13.27 -20.26
C THR A 328 -11.25 12.29 -20.80
N LEU A 329 -11.02 11.21 -20.06
CA LEU A 329 -10.28 10.04 -20.53
C LEU A 329 -11.28 9.01 -21.05
N GLU A 330 -11.13 8.61 -22.31
CA GLU A 330 -11.96 7.61 -22.97
C GLU A 330 -11.10 6.43 -23.40
N PHE A 331 -11.58 5.20 -23.20
CA PHE A 331 -10.90 4.00 -23.69
C PHE A 331 -11.88 2.82 -23.79
N THR A 332 -11.52 1.81 -24.57
CA THR A 332 -12.19 0.51 -24.62
C THR A 332 -11.39 -0.48 -23.79
N GLN A 333 -12.07 -1.30 -22.99
CA GLN A 333 -11.46 -2.37 -22.20
C GLN A 333 -12.13 -3.72 -22.45
N ALA A 334 -11.40 -4.80 -22.19
CA ALA A 334 -11.99 -6.12 -22.06
C ALA A 334 -12.56 -6.31 -20.65
N GLU A 335 -13.71 -6.95 -20.56
CA GLU A 335 -14.35 -7.34 -19.30
C GLU A 335 -14.02 -8.81 -18.95
N PRO A 336 -14.22 -9.23 -17.69
CA PRO A 336 -13.94 -10.62 -17.27
C PRO A 336 -14.72 -11.69 -18.04
N ASP A 337 -15.85 -11.35 -18.67
CA ASP A 337 -16.64 -12.24 -19.52
C ASP A 337 -16.17 -12.26 -20.99
N GLY A 338 -15.09 -11.55 -21.31
CA GLY A 338 -14.54 -11.40 -22.66
C GLY A 338 -15.26 -10.35 -23.52
N SER A 339 -16.34 -9.73 -23.02
CA SER A 339 -16.97 -8.61 -23.70
C SER A 339 -16.07 -7.37 -23.70
N ARG A 340 -16.39 -6.39 -24.56
CA ARG A 340 -15.68 -5.12 -24.61
C ARG A 340 -16.61 -4.00 -24.18
N SER A 341 -16.13 -3.11 -23.33
CA SER A 341 -16.88 -1.93 -22.88
C SER A 341 -16.08 -0.66 -23.15
N ARG A 342 -16.79 0.40 -23.57
CA ARG A 342 -16.22 1.74 -23.67
C ARG A 342 -16.42 2.46 -22.34
N ARG A 343 -15.34 3.00 -21.79
CA ARG A 343 -15.29 3.76 -20.56
C ARG A 343 -15.00 5.22 -20.85
N VAL A 344 -15.65 6.11 -20.11
CA VAL A 344 -15.48 7.56 -20.19
C VAL A 344 -15.39 8.07 -18.75
N HIS A 345 -14.27 8.68 -18.41
CA HIS A 345 -14.00 9.20 -17.09
C HIS A 345 -13.75 10.70 -17.15
N PRO A 346 -14.45 11.52 -16.34
CA PRO A 346 -14.03 12.88 -16.10
C PRO A 346 -12.59 12.89 -15.59
N TYR A 347 -11.82 13.87 -16.01
CA TYR A 347 -10.41 13.95 -15.76
C TYR A 347 -10.04 15.34 -15.24
N ARG A 348 -9.26 15.38 -14.15
CA ARG A 348 -8.66 16.61 -13.62
C ARG A 348 -7.24 16.33 -13.11
N GLY A 349 -6.23 16.76 -13.84
CA GLY A 349 -4.84 16.70 -13.40
C GLY A 349 -4.27 18.07 -13.07
N ILE A 350 -3.24 18.11 -12.23
CA ILE A 350 -2.44 19.30 -11.94
C ILE A 350 -1.01 19.05 -12.42
N ILE A 351 -0.53 19.91 -13.31
CA ILE A 351 0.88 20.01 -13.64
C ILE A 351 1.47 21.07 -12.71
N ASP A 352 2.34 20.63 -11.80
CA ASP A 352 3.03 21.52 -10.86
C ASP A 352 4.51 21.66 -11.26
N PHE A 353 4.91 22.87 -11.62
CA PHE A 353 6.27 23.26 -11.99
C PHE A 353 7.14 23.68 -10.81
N SER A 354 6.56 23.81 -9.62
CA SER A 354 7.25 24.19 -8.39
C SER A 354 7.84 22.99 -7.65
N LEU A 355 7.27 21.80 -7.84
CA LEU A 355 7.75 20.60 -7.17
C LEU A 355 9.04 20.10 -7.83
N PRO A 356 10.13 19.91 -7.04
CA PRO A 356 11.29 19.19 -7.56
C PRO A 356 10.85 17.79 -8.00
N PRO A 357 11.53 17.17 -8.98
CA PRO A 357 11.30 15.77 -9.29
C PRO A 357 11.43 14.98 -8.01
N LEU A 358 10.33 14.36 -7.55
CA LEU A 358 10.41 13.50 -6.39
C LEU A 358 11.33 12.36 -6.75
N ASP A 359 12.41 12.19 -5.98
CA ASP A 359 13.20 10.97 -6.06
C ASP A 359 12.26 9.81 -6.00
N VAL A 360 12.34 8.92 -6.99
CA VAL A 360 11.58 7.68 -7.01
C VAL A 360 12.14 6.84 -5.87
N PRO A 361 11.44 6.66 -4.74
CA PRO A 361 12.01 5.82 -3.70
C PRO A 361 12.18 4.39 -4.21
N ARG A 362 13.03 3.59 -3.58
CA ARG A 362 13.18 2.18 -3.97
C ARG A 362 11.80 1.48 -3.93
N PRO A 363 11.52 0.56 -4.88
CA PRO A 363 10.32 -0.26 -4.79
C PRO A 363 10.28 -0.93 -3.41
N ALA A 364 9.09 -1.04 -2.81
CA ALA A 364 8.99 -1.78 -1.57
C ALA A 364 9.50 -3.20 -1.81
N THR A 365 10.18 -3.76 -0.82
CA THR A 365 10.53 -5.17 -0.80
C THR A 365 9.25 -5.96 -1.04
N ALA A 366 9.22 -6.75 -2.11
CA ALA A 366 8.04 -7.47 -2.59
C ALA A 366 7.19 -8.03 -1.44
N ALA A 367 5.90 -7.64 -1.39
CA ALA A 367 4.94 -8.15 -0.42
C ALA A 367 5.02 -9.68 -0.36
N ARG A 368 5.38 -10.20 0.82
CA ARG A 368 5.58 -11.64 1.03
C ARG A 368 4.21 -12.33 1.06
N HIS A 369 4.01 -13.32 0.21
CA HIS A 369 2.86 -14.23 0.29
C HIS A 369 3.36 -15.62 0.66
N GLN A 370 2.52 -16.39 1.36
CA GLN A 370 2.81 -17.77 1.71
C GLN A 370 2.32 -18.73 0.62
N VAL A 371 1.19 -18.39 -0.02
CA VAL A 371 0.59 -19.17 -1.10
C VAL A 371 0.58 -18.34 -2.37
N ARG A 372 1.18 -18.88 -3.43
CA ARG A 372 1.17 -18.27 -4.76
C ARG A 372 0.19 -19.00 -5.67
N LEU A 373 -0.93 -18.36 -5.95
CA LEU A 373 -1.91 -18.80 -6.93
C LEU A 373 -1.42 -18.47 -8.35
N ARG A 374 -1.82 -19.28 -9.33
CA ARG A 374 -1.63 -18.96 -10.75
C ARG A 374 -2.71 -17.95 -11.13
N ALA A 375 -2.37 -16.86 -11.81
CA ALA A 375 -3.38 -15.90 -12.28
C ALA A 375 -4.31 -16.47 -13.36
N ASP A 376 -4.01 -17.64 -13.92
CA ASP A 376 -4.84 -18.32 -14.91
C ASP A 376 -4.73 -19.85 -14.76
N GLY A 377 -5.83 -20.54 -15.05
CA GLY A 377 -5.94 -22.00 -15.06
C GLY A 377 -6.98 -22.57 -14.10
N ASP A 378 -7.41 -23.79 -14.40
CA ASP A 378 -8.52 -24.45 -13.71
C ASP A 378 -8.08 -25.77 -13.08
N GLY A 379 -8.85 -26.23 -12.08
CA GLY A 379 -8.73 -27.58 -11.50
C GLY A 379 -7.36 -27.90 -10.90
N TYR A 380 -6.65 -26.91 -10.35
CA TYR A 380 -5.35 -27.10 -9.73
C TYR A 380 -5.39 -26.95 -8.22
N THR A 381 -4.39 -27.51 -7.54
CA THR A 381 -4.29 -27.46 -6.08
C THR A 381 -2.96 -26.85 -5.68
N VAL A 382 -2.99 -25.99 -4.66
CA VAL A 382 -1.80 -25.42 -4.01
C VAL A 382 -1.84 -25.81 -2.54
N ALA A 383 -0.73 -26.33 -2.02
CA ALA A 383 -0.60 -26.68 -0.61
C ALA A 383 0.40 -25.74 0.07
N THR A 384 0.14 -25.43 1.33
CA THR A 384 1.14 -24.80 2.22
C THR A 384 1.20 -25.55 3.53
N GLN A 385 2.41 -25.70 4.05
CA GLN A 385 2.63 -26.38 5.32
C GLN A 385 2.22 -25.45 6.46
N ILE A 386 1.40 -25.98 7.36
CA ILE A 386 1.05 -25.36 8.64
C ILE A 386 1.49 -26.30 9.75
N SER A 387 1.57 -25.85 11.00
CA SER A 387 1.88 -26.75 12.11
C SER A 387 1.25 -26.23 13.38
N GLN A 388 0.14 -26.86 13.77
CA GLN A 388 -0.52 -26.54 15.03
C GLN A 388 -1.23 -27.76 15.58
N SER A 389 -1.10 -27.97 16.87
CA SER A 389 -1.82 -29.02 17.60
C SER A 389 -2.86 -28.37 18.48
N LEU A 390 -4.10 -28.83 18.39
CA LEU A 390 -5.22 -28.37 19.21
C LEU A 390 -5.68 -29.51 20.12
N THR A 391 -5.63 -29.32 21.44
CA THR A 391 -6.22 -30.27 22.38
C THR A 391 -7.75 -30.23 22.31
N PRO A 392 -8.46 -31.26 22.84
CA PRO A 392 -9.91 -31.24 22.95
C PRO A 392 -10.44 -29.94 23.60
N GLY A 393 -11.40 -29.30 22.94
CA GLY A 393 -12.00 -28.02 23.33
C GLY A 393 -11.18 -26.77 22.98
N GLN A 394 -9.93 -26.92 22.51
CA GLN A 394 -9.07 -25.80 22.19
C GLN A 394 -9.48 -25.09 20.89
N THR A 395 -9.30 -23.76 20.86
CA THR A 395 -9.43 -22.94 19.65
C THR A 395 -8.04 -22.56 19.13
N GLY A 396 -7.83 -22.69 17.82
CA GLY A 396 -6.64 -22.28 17.09
C GLY A 396 -6.94 -21.24 16.02
N ARG A 397 -5.90 -20.52 15.58
CA ARG A 397 -5.97 -19.55 14.48
C ARG A 397 -4.82 -19.76 13.52
N PHE A 398 -5.12 -19.84 12.24
CA PHE A 398 -4.14 -19.95 11.16
C PHE A 398 -4.23 -18.73 10.27
N THR A 399 -3.10 -18.12 9.94
CA THR A 399 -3.06 -17.00 9.00
C THR A 399 -2.31 -17.40 7.74
N VAL A 400 -2.94 -17.21 6.58
CA VAL A 400 -2.34 -17.52 5.27
C VAL A 400 -2.50 -16.35 4.31
N ALA A 401 -1.37 -15.79 3.88
CA ALA A 401 -1.35 -14.72 2.87
C ALA A 401 -1.40 -15.31 1.45
N LEU A 402 -2.41 -14.90 0.68
CA LEU A 402 -2.66 -15.38 -0.69
C LEU A 402 -2.22 -14.34 -1.72
N GLY A 403 -1.35 -14.71 -2.65
CA GLY A 403 -0.94 -13.82 -3.74
C GLY A 403 -0.96 -14.48 -5.10
N ALA A 404 -0.90 -13.66 -6.14
CA ALA A 404 -0.78 -14.10 -7.53
C ALA A 404 0.27 -13.26 -8.26
N ASP A 405 0.68 -13.70 -9.45
CA ASP A 405 1.60 -12.96 -10.31
C ASP A 405 0.94 -11.84 -11.12
N ARG A 406 -0.39 -11.83 -11.20
CA ARG A 406 -1.22 -10.79 -11.84
C ARG A 406 -2.49 -10.53 -11.00
N SER A 407 -3.25 -9.51 -11.40
CA SER A 407 -4.63 -9.39 -10.91
C SER A 407 -5.45 -10.52 -11.50
N SER A 408 -6.27 -11.17 -10.68
CA SER A 408 -7.02 -12.37 -11.07
C SER A 408 -8.24 -12.59 -10.19
N VAL A 409 -9.20 -13.35 -10.71
CA VAL A 409 -10.41 -13.79 -10.00
C VAL A 409 -10.35 -15.30 -9.86
N HIS A 410 -10.50 -15.78 -8.63
CA HIS A 410 -10.41 -17.19 -8.29
C HIS A 410 -11.71 -17.68 -7.65
N ASP A 411 -12.14 -18.87 -8.04
CA ASP A 411 -13.11 -19.68 -7.30
C ASP A 411 -12.35 -20.87 -6.71
N LEU A 412 -12.29 -20.96 -5.39
CA LEU A 412 -11.52 -21.99 -4.69
C LEU A 412 -12.22 -22.54 -3.45
N THR A 413 -11.82 -23.72 -3.00
CA THR A 413 -12.15 -24.24 -1.67
C THR A 413 -10.89 -24.39 -0.84
N ILE A 414 -11.07 -24.40 0.48
CA ILE A 414 -9.97 -24.54 1.44
C ILE A 414 -10.24 -25.77 2.30
N ASP A 415 -9.28 -26.69 2.32
CA ASP A 415 -9.29 -27.82 3.26
C ASP A 415 -8.09 -27.70 4.21
N LEU A 416 -8.31 -27.96 5.49
CA LEU A 416 -7.23 -28.18 6.45
C LEU A 416 -7.03 -29.67 6.69
N ARG A 417 -5.81 -30.16 6.51
CA ARG A 417 -5.47 -31.56 6.81
C ARG A 417 -4.92 -31.70 8.21
N TYR A 418 -5.42 -32.72 8.90
CA TYR A 418 -5.01 -33.03 10.26
C TYR A 418 -4.95 -34.55 10.49
N ASN A 419 -4.22 -34.97 11.53
CA ASN A 419 -4.11 -36.38 11.96
C ASN A 419 -3.86 -37.38 10.81
N GLY A 420 -2.95 -37.04 9.89
CA GLY A 420 -2.65 -37.86 8.71
C GLY A 420 -3.47 -37.46 7.48
N ALA A 421 -4.52 -38.22 7.15
CA ALA A 421 -5.29 -38.03 5.92
C ALA A 421 -6.65 -37.34 6.11
N GLU A 422 -7.04 -37.01 7.34
CA GLU A 422 -8.32 -36.37 7.62
C GLU A 422 -8.35 -34.93 7.09
N ARG A 423 -9.56 -34.46 6.75
CA ARG A 423 -9.80 -33.16 6.12
C ARG A 423 -10.92 -32.42 6.83
N LEU A 424 -10.69 -31.14 7.07
CA LEU A 424 -11.68 -30.18 7.53
C LEU A 424 -11.97 -29.20 6.40
N ASP A 425 -13.17 -29.30 5.83
CA ASP A 425 -13.68 -28.36 4.81
C ASP A 425 -13.95 -27.00 5.46
N CYS A 426 -13.31 -25.96 4.93
CA CYS A 426 -13.46 -24.58 5.38
C CYS A 426 -14.35 -23.74 4.44
N GLY A 427 -14.97 -24.36 3.43
CA GLY A 427 -15.93 -23.75 2.53
C GLY A 427 -15.33 -23.19 1.24
N ALA A 428 -16.23 -22.65 0.42
CA ALA A 428 -15.89 -22.01 -0.85
C ALA A 428 -15.54 -20.53 -0.66
N VAL A 429 -14.57 -20.07 -1.46
CA VAL A 429 -14.09 -18.69 -1.48
C VAL A 429 -14.07 -18.19 -2.92
N ALA A 430 -14.75 -17.06 -3.17
CA ALA A 430 -14.56 -16.25 -4.36
C ALA A 430 -13.56 -15.12 -4.02
N LEU A 431 -12.40 -15.13 -4.65
CA LEU A 431 -11.28 -14.25 -4.34
C LEU A 431 -10.89 -13.42 -5.56
N GLU A 432 -11.09 -12.11 -5.49
CA GLU A 432 -10.45 -11.17 -6.42
C GLU A 432 -9.10 -10.73 -5.82
N LEU A 433 -8.01 -11.00 -6.52
CA LEU A 433 -6.67 -10.48 -6.23
C LEU A 433 -6.38 -9.30 -7.16
N PHE A 434 -5.94 -8.20 -6.58
CA PHE A 434 -5.34 -7.09 -7.34
C PHE A 434 -3.84 -7.14 -7.19
N ARG A 435 -3.11 -6.96 -8.28
CA ARG A 435 -1.68 -6.74 -8.30
C ARG A 435 -1.40 -5.66 -9.33
N PRO A 436 -0.82 -4.51 -8.95
CA PRO A 436 -0.49 -3.49 -9.92
C PRO A 436 0.56 -4.04 -10.91
N ARG A 437 0.39 -3.70 -12.19
CA ARG A 437 1.39 -3.89 -13.24
C ARG A 437 2.50 -2.85 -13.02
N ALA A 438 3.38 -3.08 -12.04
CA ALA A 438 4.58 -2.28 -11.84
C ALA A 438 5.80 -3.05 -12.38
N GLU A 439 6.57 -2.36 -13.23
CA GLU A 439 7.77 -2.86 -13.94
C GLU A 439 8.90 -3.33 -13.01
#